data_AF-A0AA96WQZ3-F1
#
_entry.id   AF-A0AA96WQZ3-F1
#
_cell.length_a   1.000
_cell.length_b   1.000
_cell.length_c   1.000
_cell.angle_alpha   90.00
_cell.angle_beta   90.00
_cell.angle_gamma   90.00
#
_symmetry.space_group_name_H-M   'P 1'
#
loop_
_entity.id
_entity.type
_entity.pdbx_description
1 polymer ?
#
loop_
_entity_poly.entity_id
_entity_poly.type
_entity_poly.pdbx_seq_one_letter_code
_entity_poly.pdbx_strand_id
1 'polypeptide(L)'
;MLISEILHILPANLNWMVLFDLASIRQVTDESVIKAMYHLPGTIDLSPYSHVVLANIGHFLAYSDQSALIEVASGKHWTHDRKSTSLYDRFVDRLSLFAVDEAGCLGLGKTAPYSPVLLHIKIQAGLGQAQAVFDQEPSQQHYELLQAVGVTFLGGEQRGSYYVAEFQNRLPVHIHAGILSHFTRTGHCNLFFLQHGTIDPPLEAGLLKAAETRIAWARTRSLEGLLSLLQDADAQAMTCHPPRPQAPFPYGDLVPLGFVLKALNQADSVQAQESRQAITQHLLKHRQDLLWAFHTDRLITATDSALILQGIQDSESVEALERFADGQGGYYPQLWSRDRQPGKMKVDESCRHWCQADYATTCMIRALRREAGLDSKTSTSYLAAGIANRSGLYFANPYLVDWVTACAIAEHETDLRQHLLEEVLASMNQDYSFGTYDPSFSTSLAILTMAALGFRGRTMRAAQLRLLNFMDKQGQFPSVMPFYSSLQIDPATPPLTILGLLMVNAASTHQKAIQKIQDHHYGISLYEDAQRSISTALAYLALSESCTPTRHDLRSSSTEVHPRYRCATHCEYIAKFALPPYLATTALVHA
;
A
#
# COMPACT_ATOMS: atom_id res chain seq x y z
N MET A 1 -26.41 28.73 14.66
CA MET A 1 -25.63 29.98 14.60
C MET A 1 -24.69 29.92 13.39
N LEU A 2 -24.52 31.03 12.68
CA LEU A 2 -23.59 31.17 11.54
C LEU A 2 -22.16 31.46 12.03
N ILE A 3 -21.16 31.19 11.19
CA ILE A 3 -19.75 31.41 11.50
C ILE A 3 -19.44 32.91 11.56
N SER A 4 -19.96 33.68 10.61
CA SER A 4 -19.91 35.14 10.59
C SER A 4 -20.42 35.77 11.90
N GLU A 5 -21.53 35.26 12.46
CA GLU A 5 -22.04 35.68 13.77
C GLU A 5 -21.05 35.37 14.91
N ILE A 6 -20.41 34.19 14.90
CA ILE A 6 -19.41 33.78 15.90
C ILE A 6 -18.21 34.74 15.87
N LEU A 7 -17.73 35.09 14.67
CA LEU A 7 -16.61 36.01 14.46
C LEU A 7 -16.91 37.45 14.94
N HIS A 8 -18.18 37.84 15.02
CA HIS A 8 -18.59 39.11 15.63
C HIS A 8 -18.62 39.08 17.17
N ILE A 9 -18.82 37.92 17.81
CA ILE A 9 -18.74 37.78 19.27
C ILE A 9 -17.28 37.75 19.77
N LEU A 10 -16.37 37.15 19.00
CA LEU A 10 -14.97 37.00 19.38
C LEU A 10 -14.21 38.34 19.27
N PRO A 11 -13.32 38.67 20.23
CA PRO A 11 -12.62 39.95 20.25
C PRO A 11 -11.48 40.00 19.22
N ALA A 12 -11.21 41.19 18.66
CA ALA A 12 -10.15 41.38 17.66
C ALA A 12 -8.72 41.08 18.15
N ASN A 13 -8.48 40.98 19.47
CA ASN A 13 -7.14 40.79 20.03
C ASN A 13 -6.65 39.34 20.08
N LEU A 14 -7.42 38.37 19.56
CA LEU A 14 -6.97 36.98 19.47
C LEU A 14 -5.78 36.83 18.51
N ASN A 15 -4.76 36.08 18.91
CA ASN A 15 -3.59 35.78 18.08
C ASN A 15 -3.94 34.73 17.02
N TRP A 16 -4.69 33.70 17.43
CA TRP A 16 -5.25 32.68 16.55
C TRP A 16 -6.56 32.13 17.13
N MET A 17 -7.39 31.61 16.23
CA MET A 17 -8.61 30.88 16.54
C MET A 17 -8.86 29.84 15.44
N VAL A 18 -9.38 28.67 15.80
CA VAL A 18 -9.91 27.68 14.86
C VAL A 18 -11.29 27.23 15.36
N LEU A 19 -12.29 27.30 14.49
CA LEU A 19 -13.65 26.86 14.78
C LEU A 19 -14.03 25.66 13.91
N PHE A 20 -14.89 24.80 14.44
CA PHE A 20 -15.31 23.55 13.83
C PHE A 20 -16.84 23.41 13.93
N ASP A 21 -17.50 23.12 12.82
CA ASP A 21 -18.92 22.74 12.81
C ASP A 21 -19.09 21.33 13.37
N LEU A 22 -19.84 21.21 14.47
CA LEU A 22 -20.11 19.93 15.11
C LEU A 22 -20.97 19.02 14.24
N ALA A 23 -21.81 19.53 13.34
CA ALA A 23 -22.62 18.70 12.45
C ALA A 23 -21.74 17.96 11.43
N SER A 24 -20.76 18.65 10.84
CA SER A 24 -19.75 18.06 9.94
C SER A 24 -18.83 17.07 10.67
N ILE A 25 -18.34 17.41 11.86
CA ILE A 25 -17.41 16.55 12.60
C ILE A 25 -18.09 15.27 13.12
N ARG A 26 -19.37 15.33 13.50
CA ARG A 26 -20.18 14.14 13.88
C ARG A 26 -20.36 13.12 12.74
N GLN A 27 -20.12 13.50 11.49
CA GLN A 27 -20.16 12.56 10.35
C GLN A 27 -18.91 11.68 10.24
N VAL A 28 -17.81 12.06 10.90
CA VAL A 28 -16.50 11.38 10.76
C VAL A 28 -16.00 10.70 12.02
N THR A 29 -16.57 11.02 13.20
CA THR A 29 -16.18 10.41 14.48
C THR A 29 -17.27 10.58 15.54
N ASP A 30 -17.23 9.74 16.59
CA ASP A 30 -18.15 9.82 17.73
C ASP A 30 -17.85 10.95 18.71
N GLU A 31 -18.82 11.25 19.57
CA GLU A 31 -18.76 12.35 20.54
C GLU A 31 -17.64 12.20 21.60
N SER A 32 -17.23 10.98 21.96
CA SER A 32 -16.13 10.78 22.92
C SER A 32 -14.80 11.24 22.32
N VAL A 33 -14.58 10.94 21.03
CA VAL A 33 -13.42 11.41 20.27
C VAL A 33 -13.49 12.91 20.03
N ILE A 34 -14.67 13.49 19.77
CA ILE A 34 -14.86 14.95 19.67
C ILE A 34 -14.40 15.65 20.96
N LYS A 35 -14.84 15.16 22.12
CA LYS A 35 -14.45 15.73 23.42
C LYS A 35 -12.95 15.60 23.67
N ALA A 36 -12.34 14.46 23.33
CA ALA A 36 -10.90 14.25 23.46
C ALA A 36 -10.09 15.16 22.52
N MET A 37 -10.49 15.27 21.25
CA MET A 37 -9.83 16.07 20.20
C MET A 37 -9.81 17.56 20.51
N TYR A 38 -10.87 18.07 21.15
CA TYR A 38 -11.02 19.48 21.52
C TYR A 38 -10.76 19.77 23.01
N HIS A 39 -10.22 18.78 23.75
CA HIS A 39 -9.93 18.87 25.18
C HIS A 39 -11.11 19.42 26.02
N LEU A 40 -12.32 18.92 25.74
CA LEU A 40 -13.56 19.30 26.43
C LEU A 40 -13.83 18.35 27.62
N PRO A 41 -14.53 18.81 28.68
CA PRO A 41 -14.91 17.95 29.80
C PRO A 41 -15.76 16.76 29.33
N GLY A 42 -15.46 15.55 29.79
CA GLY A 42 -16.20 14.35 29.38
C GLY A 42 -17.71 14.39 29.70
N THR A 43 -18.09 15.16 30.73
CA THR A 43 -19.46 15.36 31.20
C THR A 43 -20.27 16.41 30.43
N ILE A 44 -19.65 17.17 29.51
CA ILE A 44 -20.36 18.20 28.74
C ILE A 44 -21.31 17.54 27.74
N ASP A 45 -22.55 18.02 27.63
CA ASP A 45 -23.44 17.65 26.53
C ASP A 45 -23.15 18.54 25.32
N LEU A 46 -22.88 17.94 24.15
CA LEU A 46 -22.64 18.70 22.92
C LEU A 46 -23.91 18.94 22.09
N SER A 47 -25.07 18.39 22.49
CA SER A 47 -26.34 18.50 21.77
C SER A 47 -26.83 19.95 21.53
N PRO A 48 -26.74 20.90 22.48
CA PRO A 48 -27.26 22.26 22.26
C PRO A 48 -26.31 23.16 21.44
N TYR A 49 -25.11 22.68 21.09
CA TYR A 49 -24.07 23.49 20.45
C TYR A 49 -23.89 23.15 18.97
N SER A 50 -23.69 24.20 18.18
CA SER A 50 -23.44 24.11 16.73
C SER A 50 -21.95 24.03 16.40
N HIS A 51 -21.10 24.76 17.15
CA HIS A 51 -19.67 24.83 16.87
C HIS A 51 -18.82 24.71 18.14
N VAL A 52 -17.61 24.19 17.97
CA VAL A 52 -16.50 24.32 18.92
C VAL A 52 -15.53 25.38 18.40
N VAL A 53 -15.10 26.28 19.27
CA VAL A 53 -14.09 27.30 18.97
C VAL A 53 -12.89 27.11 19.89
N LEU A 54 -11.72 26.86 19.32
CA LEU A 54 -10.44 26.86 20.02
C LEU A 54 -9.74 28.19 19.75
N ALA A 55 -9.27 28.88 20.78
CA ALA A 55 -8.50 30.11 20.62
C ALA A 55 -7.36 30.18 21.64
N ASN A 56 -6.41 31.10 21.42
CA ASN A 56 -5.28 31.30 22.32
C ASN A 56 -5.65 31.77 23.75
N ILE A 57 -6.93 32.03 24.03
CA ILE A 57 -7.44 32.42 25.35
C ILE A 57 -8.30 31.33 26.02
N GLY A 58 -8.64 30.24 25.32
CA GLY A 58 -9.53 29.20 25.85
C GLY A 58 -10.36 28.48 24.79
N HIS A 59 -11.26 27.62 25.25
CA HIS A 59 -12.21 26.87 24.41
C HIS A 59 -13.63 27.37 24.65
N PHE A 60 -14.40 27.53 23.57
CA PHE A 60 -15.77 28.02 23.61
C PHE A 60 -16.69 27.09 22.82
N LEU A 61 -17.98 27.09 23.17
CA LEU A 61 -19.03 26.41 22.42
C LEU A 61 -20.06 27.45 21.96
N ALA A 62 -20.43 27.40 20.69
CA ALA A 62 -21.47 28.26 20.12
C ALA A 62 -22.83 27.57 20.21
N TYR A 63 -23.83 28.24 20.78
CA TYR A 63 -25.19 27.69 20.82
C TYR A 63 -25.76 27.48 19.42
N SER A 64 -26.68 26.53 19.27
CA SER A 64 -27.36 26.30 17.98
C SER A 64 -28.43 27.36 17.71
N ASP A 65 -29.17 27.73 18.76
CA ASP A 65 -30.40 28.52 18.79
C ASP A 65 -30.22 29.97 19.31
N GLN A 66 -29.04 30.31 19.83
CA GLN A 66 -28.76 31.60 20.45
C GLN A 66 -27.47 32.22 19.87
N SER A 67 -27.46 33.54 19.68
CA SER A 67 -26.28 34.31 19.26
C SER A 67 -25.33 34.55 20.45
N ALA A 68 -24.84 33.47 21.04
CA ALA A 68 -23.99 33.46 22.23
C ALA A 68 -22.95 32.33 22.17
N LEU A 69 -21.80 32.57 22.80
CA LEU A 69 -20.80 31.55 23.10
C LEU A 69 -20.75 31.31 24.61
N ILE A 70 -20.39 30.10 25.04
CA ILE A 70 -20.00 29.80 26.42
C ILE A 70 -18.53 29.39 26.49
N GLU A 71 -17.77 30.01 27.39
CA GLU A 71 -16.39 29.64 27.69
C GLU A 71 -16.38 28.39 28.58
N VAL A 72 -15.79 27.30 28.10
CA VAL A 72 -15.92 25.96 28.70
C VAL A 72 -15.31 25.86 30.09
N ALA A 73 -14.22 26.60 30.35
CA ALA A 73 -13.50 26.54 31.63
C ALA A 73 -14.17 27.37 32.75
N SER A 74 -14.86 28.46 32.40
CA SER A 74 -15.42 29.42 33.36
C SER A 74 -16.96 29.39 33.44
N GLY A 75 -17.63 28.80 32.45
CA GLY A 75 -19.07 28.91 32.26
C GLY A 75 -19.54 30.32 31.83
N LYS A 76 -18.62 31.24 31.54
CA LYS A 76 -18.95 32.61 31.18
C LYS A 76 -19.59 32.67 29.79
N HIS A 77 -20.74 33.35 29.69
CA HIS A 77 -21.37 33.64 28.41
C HIS A 77 -20.74 34.88 27.75
N TRP A 78 -20.60 34.81 26.44
CA TRP A 78 -20.10 35.88 25.56
C TRP A 78 -21.15 36.18 24.50
N THR A 79 -21.41 37.47 24.27
CA THR A 79 -22.34 37.99 23.26
C THR A 79 -21.66 39.16 22.53
N HIS A 80 -22.19 39.56 21.37
CA HIS A 80 -21.56 40.58 20.54
C HIS A 80 -21.65 41.98 21.19
N ASP A 81 -20.50 42.51 21.62
CA ASP A 81 -20.37 43.92 22.03
C ASP A 81 -20.09 44.81 20.81
N ARG A 82 -21.15 45.46 20.33
CA ARG A 82 -21.13 46.46 19.24
C ARG A 82 -20.19 47.64 19.45
N LYS A 83 -19.64 47.85 20.66
CA LYS A 83 -18.68 48.93 20.96
C LYS A 83 -17.23 48.49 20.81
N SER A 84 -16.97 47.20 20.58
CA SER A 84 -15.64 46.62 20.47
C SER A 84 -15.37 46.14 19.04
N THR A 85 -14.12 46.24 18.59
CA THR A 85 -13.69 45.66 17.32
C THR A 85 -13.70 44.12 17.45
N SER A 86 -14.39 43.44 16.56
CA SER A 86 -14.49 41.98 16.57
C SER A 86 -13.42 41.32 15.72
N LEU A 87 -13.30 39.99 15.85
CA LEU A 87 -12.39 39.20 15.02
C LEU A 87 -12.78 39.27 13.53
N TYR A 88 -14.08 39.35 13.23
CA TYR A 88 -14.58 39.62 11.88
C TYR A 88 -13.96 40.90 11.30
N ASP A 89 -14.09 42.03 12.00
CA ASP A 89 -13.61 43.34 11.51
C ASP A 89 -12.11 43.33 11.22
N ARG A 90 -11.33 42.64 12.05
CA ARG A 90 -9.86 42.52 11.88
C ARG A 90 -9.45 41.68 10.66
N PHE A 91 -10.26 40.69 10.26
CA PHE A 91 -9.93 39.75 9.19
C PHE A 91 -10.80 39.93 7.92
N VAL A 92 -11.61 40.99 7.85
CA VAL A 92 -12.61 41.22 6.79
C VAL A 92 -12.06 41.06 5.37
N ASP A 93 -10.87 41.59 5.09
CA ASP A 93 -10.20 41.47 3.77
C ASP A 93 -9.98 40.01 3.37
N ARG A 94 -9.65 39.13 4.33
CA ARG A 94 -9.45 37.69 4.09
C ARG A 94 -10.77 36.94 4.08
N LEU A 95 -11.69 37.28 4.98
CA LEU A 95 -13.02 36.66 5.08
C LEU A 95 -13.83 36.87 3.79
N SER A 96 -13.69 38.03 3.14
CA SER A 96 -14.36 38.37 1.88
C SER A 96 -13.99 37.45 0.69
N LEU A 97 -12.91 36.67 0.79
CA LEU A 97 -12.42 35.80 -0.26
C LEU A 97 -13.18 34.46 -0.34
N PHE A 98 -13.94 34.09 0.70
CA PHE A 98 -14.59 32.78 0.82
C PHE A 98 -16.02 32.88 1.36
N ALA A 99 -16.86 31.90 1.02
CA ALA A 99 -18.15 31.71 1.70
C ALA A 99 -17.88 31.10 3.10
N VAL A 100 -17.55 31.95 4.07
CA VAL A 100 -17.09 31.52 5.41
C VAL A 100 -18.14 30.72 6.19
N ASP A 101 -19.43 30.98 5.96
CA ASP A 101 -20.55 30.25 6.56
C ASP A 101 -20.80 28.86 5.95
N GLU A 102 -20.09 28.49 4.88
CA GLU A 102 -20.07 27.14 4.32
C GLU A 102 -18.89 26.28 4.84
N ALA A 103 -18.08 26.81 5.77
CA ALA A 103 -16.92 26.10 6.28
C ALA A 103 -17.31 25.03 7.33
N GLY A 104 -16.85 23.79 7.14
CA GLY A 104 -16.87 22.78 8.21
C GLY A 104 -15.78 23.03 9.25
N CYS A 105 -14.72 23.75 8.89
CA CYS A 105 -13.73 24.32 9.80
C CYS A 105 -13.16 25.63 9.22
N LEU A 106 -13.01 26.66 10.07
CA LEU A 106 -12.38 27.93 9.72
C LEU A 106 -11.28 28.27 10.73
N GLY A 107 -10.06 28.45 10.26
CA GLY A 107 -8.92 28.95 11.02
C GLY A 107 -8.60 30.40 10.67
N LEU A 108 -8.32 31.23 11.68
CA LEU A 108 -7.81 32.59 11.53
C LEU A 108 -6.61 32.79 12.45
N GLY A 109 -5.59 33.53 12.00
CA GLY A 109 -4.54 33.94 12.92
C GLY A 109 -3.44 34.78 12.31
N LYS A 110 -2.53 35.26 13.16
CA LYS A 110 -1.34 36.00 12.77
C LYS A 110 -0.23 35.71 13.78
N THR A 111 0.95 35.36 13.29
CA THR A 111 2.18 35.32 14.09
C THR A 111 3.29 36.05 13.34
N ALA A 112 4.13 36.81 14.05
CA ALA A 112 5.24 37.49 13.40
C ALA A 112 6.30 36.47 12.93
N PRO A 113 6.99 36.69 11.78
CA PRO A 113 6.92 37.85 10.89
C PRO A 113 5.76 37.82 9.86
N TYR A 114 4.98 36.74 9.83
CA TYR A 114 4.02 36.45 8.77
C TYR A 114 2.74 37.33 8.78
N SER A 115 2.13 37.51 7.61
CA SER A 115 0.83 38.17 7.47
C SER A 115 -0.34 37.34 8.05
N PRO A 116 -1.52 37.96 8.26
CA PRO A 116 -2.74 37.25 8.65
C PRO A 116 -3.10 36.12 7.68
N VAL A 117 -3.29 34.92 8.25
CA VAL A 117 -3.70 33.70 7.56
C VAL A 117 -5.19 33.46 7.80
N LEU A 118 -5.85 32.96 6.76
CA LEU A 118 -7.17 32.34 6.83
C LEU A 118 -7.05 30.92 6.26
N LEU A 119 -7.62 29.95 6.96
CA LEU A 119 -7.79 28.56 6.52
C LEU A 119 -9.29 28.28 6.43
N HIS A 120 -9.79 27.95 5.24
CA HIS A 120 -11.18 27.59 4.98
C HIS A 120 -11.22 26.10 4.62
N ILE A 121 -12.01 25.30 5.34
CA ILE A 121 -12.16 23.87 5.06
C ILE A 121 -13.64 23.53 4.85
N LYS A 122 -13.98 23.04 3.65
CA LYS A 122 -15.28 22.38 3.40
C LYS A 122 -15.16 20.89 3.70
N ILE A 123 -16.02 20.37 4.56
CA ILE A 123 -16.00 18.95 4.97
C ILE A 123 -17.13 18.21 4.27
N GLN A 124 -16.80 17.15 3.52
CA GLN A 124 -17.76 16.29 2.86
C GLN A 124 -17.26 14.85 2.82
N ALA A 125 -18.10 13.89 3.26
CA ALA A 125 -17.81 12.45 3.19
C ALA A 125 -16.43 12.01 3.73
N GLY A 126 -15.98 12.63 4.83
CA GLY A 126 -14.67 12.32 5.44
C GLY A 126 -13.45 13.02 4.81
N LEU A 127 -13.66 13.85 3.79
CA LEU A 127 -12.63 14.68 3.17
C LEU A 127 -12.85 16.15 3.55
N GLY A 128 -11.80 16.80 4.04
CA GLY A 128 -11.71 18.25 4.14
C GLY A 128 -11.00 18.80 2.90
N GLN A 129 -11.71 19.53 2.05
CA GLN A 129 -11.10 20.35 1.00
C GLN A 129 -10.75 21.71 1.62
N ALA A 130 -9.46 22.03 1.67
CA ALA A 130 -8.93 23.14 2.42
C ALA A 130 -8.24 24.16 1.51
N GLN A 131 -8.57 25.44 1.68
CA GLN A 131 -7.91 26.57 1.03
C GLN A 131 -7.30 27.47 2.11
N ALA A 132 -6.01 27.79 1.99
CA ALA A 132 -5.28 28.60 2.95
C ALA A 132 -4.68 29.84 2.27
N VAL A 133 -4.80 31.02 2.89
CA VAL A 133 -4.23 32.26 2.38
C VAL A 133 -2.87 32.52 2.99
N PHE A 134 -1.83 32.44 2.16
CA PHE A 134 -0.43 32.72 2.50
C PHE A 134 0.08 33.97 1.75
N ASP A 135 1.25 34.48 2.11
CA ASP A 135 1.89 35.62 1.43
C ASP A 135 2.42 35.24 0.04
N GLN A 136 2.88 34.00 -0.11
CA GLN A 136 3.50 33.44 -1.31
C GLN A 136 3.31 31.91 -1.36
N GLU A 137 3.71 31.27 -2.47
CA GLU A 137 3.76 29.81 -2.55
C GLU A 137 4.64 29.22 -1.43
N PRO A 138 4.17 28.19 -0.69
CA PRO A 138 4.93 27.62 0.41
C PRO A 138 6.11 26.76 -0.10
N SER A 139 7.17 26.68 0.69
CA SER A 139 8.21 25.68 0.45
C SER A 139 7.62 24.27 0.64
N GLN A 140 7.60 23.48 -0.43
CA GLN A 140 7.13 22.09 -0.40
C GLN A 140 8.12 21.12 0.28
N GLN A 141 9.16 21.65 0.92
CA GLN A 141 10.13 20.88 1.69
C GLN A 141 9.42 20.12 2.83
N HIS A 142 9.68 18.81 2.91
CA HIS A 142 9.10 17.88 3.89
C HIS A 142 7.59 17.57 3.72
N TYR A 143 6.96 17.99 2.62
CA TYR A 143 5.53 17.76 2.38
C TYR A 143 5.16 16.28 2.23
N GLU A 144 6.13 15.40 1.95
CA GLU A 144 5.92 13.93 2.01
C GLU A 144 5.41 13.47 3.39
N LEU A 145 5.79 14.19 4.45
CA LEU A 145 5.43 13.85 5.82
C LEU A 145 3.98 14.19 6.18
N LEU A 146 3.30 15.03 5.41
CA LEU A 146 1.89 15.39 5.64
C LEU A 146 0.96 14.17 5.53
N GLN A 147 1.37 13.13 4.80
CA GLN A 147 0.67 11.84 4.72
C GLN A 147 0.58 11.12 6.08
N ALA A 148 1.49 11.42 7.02
CA ALA A 148 1.43 10.91 8.39
C ALA A 148 0.14 11.33 9.11
N VAL A 149 -0.45 12.45 8.74
CA VAL A 149 -1.74 12.96 9.24
C VAL A 149 -2.83 13.00 8.16
N GLY A 150 -2.61 12.33 7.02
CA GLY A 150 -3.61 12.23 5.94
C GLY A 150 -3.82 13.51 5.13
N VAL A 151 -2.88 14.46 5.19
CA VAL A 151 -2.93 15.71 4.43
C VAL A 151 -2.10 15.59 3.14
N THR A 152 -2.56 16.23 2.08
CA THR A 152 -1.89 16.30 0.77
C THR A 152 -2.02 17.72 0.23
N PHE A 153 -0.91 18.30 -0.23
CA PHE A 153 -0.90 19.58 -0.94
C PHE A 153 -1.30 19.36 -2.40
N LEU A 154 -2.20 20.19 -2.92
CA LEU A 154 -2.73 20.10 -4.29
C LEU A 154 -2.15 21.16 -5.23
N GLY A 155 -1.35 22.10 -4.71
CA GLY A 155 -0.89 23.29 -5.42
C GLY A 155 -1.63 24.54 -4.94
N GLY A 156 -1.88 25.47 -5.85
CA GLY A 156 -2.51 26.74 -5.52
C GLY A 156 -2.27 27.81 -6.58
N GLU A 157 -2.69 29.05 -6.27
CA GLU A 157 -2.66 30.17 -7.21
C GLU A 157 -2.24 31.49 -6.54
N GLN A 158 -1.41 32.28 -7.23
CA GLN A 158 -1.09 33.65 -6.82
C GLN A 158 -2.22 34.60 -7.22
N ARG A 159 -2.81 35.30 -6.24
CA ARG A 159 -3.86 36.31 -6.44
C ARG A 159 -3.41 37.66 -5.90
N GLY A 160 -2.75 38.44 -6.76
CA GLY A 160 -2.21 39.75 -6.40
C GLY A 160 -1.14 39.61 -5.30
N SER A 161 -1.42 40.13 -4.10
CA SER A 161 -0.48 40.18 -2.97
C SER A 161 -0.57 38.97 -2.02
N TYR A 162 -1.23 37.88 -2.40
CA TYR A 162 -1.34 36.66 -1.60
C TYR A 162 -1.41 35.41 -2.50
N TYR A 163 -1.13 34.26 -1.90
CA TYR A 163 -1.24 32.94 -2.52
C TYR A 163 -2.38 32.15 -1.86
N VAL A 164 -3.22 31.50 -2.66
CA VAL A 164 -4.24 30.56 -2.19
C VAL A 164 -3.69 29.15 -2.35
N ALA A 165 -3.25 28.56 -1.25
CA ALA A 165 -2.75 27.19 -1.18
C ALA A 165 -3.90 26.21 -0.99
N GLU A 166 -3.93 25.13 -1.78
CA GLU A 166 -4.97 24.10 -1.73
C GLU A 166 -4.43 22.81 -1.11
N PHE A 167 -5.20 22.23 -0.18
CA PHE A 167 -4.88 20.99 0.50
C PHE A 167 -6.11 20.09 0.57
N GLN A 168 -5.90 18.78 0.51
CA GLN A 168 -6.89 17.77 0.89
C GLN A 168 -6.50 17.15 2.23
N ASN A 169 -7.45 17.03 3.15
CA ASN A 169 -7.29 16.38 4.45
C ASN A 169 -8.23 15.18 4.57
N ARG A 170 -7.68 13.97 4.70
CA ARG A 170 -8.46 12.75 4.96
C ARG A 170 -8.75 12.64 6.46
N LEU A 171 -9.89 13.21 6.89
CA LEU A 171 -10.22 13.38 8.31
C LEU A 171 -10.15 12.09 9.14
N PRO A 172 -10.60 10.90 8.69
CA PRO A 172 -10.42 9.67 9.45
C PRO A 172 -8.95 9.33 9.73
N VAL A 173 -8.04 9.63 8.79
CA VAL A 173 -6.59 9.43 8.96
C VAL A 173 -6.00 10.46 9.92
N HIS A 174 -6.43 11.71 9.82
CA HIS A 174 -6.02 12.80 10.70
C HIS A 174 -6.44 12.56 12.15
N ILE A 175 -7.72 12.23 12.36
CA ILE A 175 -8.29 11.91 13.68
C ILE A 175 -7.60 10.69 14.27
N HIS A 176 -7.35 9.64 13.48
CA HIS A 176 -6.62 8.45 13.93
C HIS A 176 -5.17 8.77 14.34
N ALA A 177 -4.46 9.62 13.60
CA ALA A 177 -3.13 10.12 14.01
C ALA A 177 -3.20 10.93 15.32
N GLY A 178 -4.29 11.68 15.53
CA GLY A 178 -4.62 12.35 16.80
C GLY A 178 -4.80 11.36 17.95
N ILE A 179 -5.69 10.36 17.79
CA ILE A 179 -5.97 9.31 18.78
C ILE A 179 -4.69 8.59 19.22
N LEU A 180 -3.87 8.14 18.27
CA LEU A 180 -2.59 7.45 18.54
C LEU A 180 -1.54 8.34 19.22
N SER A 181 -1.78 9.65 19.34
CA SER A 181 -0.94 10.60 20.06
C SER A 181 -1.63 11.24 21.26
N HIS A 182 -2.80 10.73 21.67
CA HIS A 182 -3.66 11.29 22.71
C HIS A 182 -3.93 12.80 22.50
N PHE A 183 -4.00 13.23 21.24
CA PHE A 183 -4.16 14.63 20.80
C PHE A 183 -3.10 15.61 21.34
N THR A 184 -1.96 15.13 21.85
CA THR A 184 -0.88 15.95 22.44
C THR A 184 -0.17 16.88 21.45
N ARG A 185 -0.40 16.72 20.14
CA ARG A 185 0.27 17.46 19.05
C ARG A 185 -0.68 18.35 18.23
N THR A 186 -1.90 18.61 18.70
CA THR A 186 -2.90 19.44 17.97
C THR A 186 -2.38 20.81 17.57
N GLY A 187 -1.57 21.46 18.42
CA GLY A 187 -0.95 22.77 18.14
C GLY A 187 -0.02 22.80 16.91
N HIS A 188 0.53 21.65 16.48
CA HIS A 188 1.38 21.56 15.29
C HIS A 188 0.63 21.92 13.99
N CYS A 189 -0.67 21.59 13.91
CA CYS A 189 -1.49 21.93 12.75
C CYS A 189 -1.70 23.44 12.65
N ASN A 190 -1.93 24.11 13.78
CA ASN A 190 -2.07 25.57 13.82
C ASN A 190 -0.75 26.26 13.43
N LEU A 191 0.39 25.76 13.92
CA LEU A 191 1.72 26.30 13.59
C LEU A 191 2.02 26.19 12.09
N PHE A 192 1.74 25.05 11.45
CA PHE A 192 1.92 24.86 10.00
C PHE A 192 1.26 25.99 9.19
N PHE A 193 -0.03 26.26 9.43
CA PHE A 193 -0.74 27.32 8.72
C PHE A 193 -0.28 28.72 9.13
N LEU A 194 -0.03 28.97 10.42
CA LEU A 194 0.50 30.27 10.91
C LEU A 194 1.89 30.61 10.37
N GLN A 195 2.71 29.59 10.07
CA GLN A 195 4.02 29.70 9.40
C GLN A 195 3.92 29.57 7.87
N HIS A 196 2.73 29.83 7.30
CA HIS A 196 2.48 29.88 5.84
C HIS A 196 2.87 28.58 5.12
N GLY A 197 2.51 27.44 5.72
CA GLY A 197 2.78 26.11 5.17
C GLY A 197 4.23 25.63 5.35
N THR A 198 5.06 26.31 6.15
CA THR A 198 6.43 25.87 6.43
C THR A 198 6.43 24.64 7.35
N ILE A 199 7.29 23.66 7.08
CA ILE A 199 7.58 22.55 8.00
C ILE A 199 8.93 22.82 8.68
N ASP A 200 8.87 23.32 9.92
CA ASP A 200 10.04 23.54 10.76
C ASP A 200 10.52 22.23 11.46
N PRO A 201 11.72 22.18 12.06
CA PRO A 201 12.25 20.95 12.65
C PRO A 201 11.38 20.34 13.78
N PRO A 202 10.73 21.13 14.66
CA PRO A 202 9.71 20.61 15.58
C PRO A 202 8.51 19.95 14.89
N LEU A 203 7.97 20.57 13.83
CA LEU A 203 6.85 20.01 13.07
C LEU A 203 7.28 18.74 12.33
N GLU A 204 8.45 18.75 11.69
CA GLU A 204 9.07 17.60 11.04
C GLU A 204 9.20 16.41 12.00
N ALA A 205 9.80 16.63 13.18
CA ALA A 205 9.93 15.59 14.21
C ALA A 205 8.56 15.06 14.67
N GLY A 206 7.56 15.94 14.80
CA GLY A 206 6.18 15.58 15.11
C GLY A 206 5.53 14.67 14.05
N LEU A 207 5.70 15.00 12.77
CA LEU A 207 5.17 14.21 11.64
C LEU A 207 5.93 12.88 11.47
N LEU A 208 7.25 12.87 11.63
CA LEU A 208 8.06 11.65 11.63
C LEU A 208 7.63 10.67 12.74
N LYS A 209 7.32 11.20 13.94
CA LYS A 209 6.81 10.38 15.04
C LYS A 209 5.37 9.93 14.82
N ALA A 210 4.51 10.76 14.21
CA ALA A 210 3.17 10.36 13.80
C ALA A 210 3.21 9.21 12.78
N ALA A 211 4.14 9.25 11.82
CA ALA A 211 4.36 8.19 10.85
C ALA A 211 4.79 6.87 11.53
N GLU A 212 5.79 6.95 12.41
CA GLU A 212 6.30 5.80 13.19
C GLU A 212 5.18 5.12 13.99
N THR A 213 4.41 5.89 14.77
CA THR A 213 3.31 5.34 15.60
C THR A 213 2.21 4.71 14.74
N ARG A 214 1.86 5.32 13.60
CA ARG A 214 0.85 4.77 12.69
C ARG A 214 1.31 3.47 12.02
N ILE A 215 2.56 3.40 11.54
CA ILE A 215 3.11 2.19 10.93
C ILE A 215 3.18 1.07 11.98
N ALA A 216 3.62 1.37 13.21
CA ALA A 216 3.66 0.40 14.30
C ALA A 216 2.26 -0.14 14.65
N TRP A 217 1.24 0.73 14.74
CA TRP A 217 -0.16 0.32 14.93
C TRP A 217 -0.65 -0.58 13.79
N ALA A 218 -0.37 -0.21 12.54
CA ALA A 218 -0.83 -0.96 11.38
C ALA A 218 -0.16 -2.32 11.27
N ARG A 219 1.13 -2.42 11.61
CA ARG A 219 1.85 -3.70 11.72
C ARG A 219 1.16 -4.62 12.72
N THR A 220 0.87 -4.15 13.94
CA THR A 220 0.12 -4.93 14.94
C THR A 220 -1.26 -5.32 14.43
N ARG A 221 -2.00 -4.38 13.84
CA ARG A 221 -3.36 -4.64 13.33
C ARG A 221 -3.37 -5.63 12.15
N SER A 222 -2.36 -5.61 11.29
CA SER A 222 -2.19 -6.58 10.21
C SER A 222 -1.79 -7.98 10.69
N LEU A 223 -1.06 -8.07 11.81
CA LEU A 223 -0.81 -9.36 12.47
C LEU A 223 -2.09 -9.94 13.09
N GLU A 224 -2.89 -9.11 13.77
CA GLU A 224 -4.22 -9.52 14.27
C GLU A 224 -5.13 -9.98 13.12
N GLY A 225 -5.15 -9.23 12.02
CA GLY A 225 -5.87 -9.58 10.80
C GLY A 225 -5.41 -10.93 10.22
N LEU A 226 -4.10 -11.13 10.08
CA LEU A 226 -3.51 -12.39 9.61
C LEU A 226 -3.86 -13.56 10.53
N LEU A 227 -3.73 -13.41 11.85
CA LEU A 227 -4.08 -14.45 12.82
C LEU A 227 -5.58 -14.78 12.82
N SER A 228 -6.45 -13.81 12.51
CA SER A 228 -7.89 -14.06 12.36
C SER A 228 -8.23 -14.92 11.14
N LEU A 229 -7.49 -14.77 10.03
CA LEU A 229 -7.67 -15.58 8.82
C LEU A 229 -7.28 -17.05 9.02
N LEU A 230 -6.47 -17.35 10.04
CA LEU A 230 -5.99 -18.70 10.34
C LEU A 230 -6.91 -19.50 11.27
N GLN A 231 -7.98 -18.89 11.78
CA GLN A 231 -8.96 -19.59 12.62
C GLN A 231 -9.88 -20.52 11.82
N ASP A 232 -9.97 -20.34 10.50
CA ASP A 232 -10.71 -21.21 9.58
C ASP A 232 -9.73 -22.08 8.77
N ALA A 233 -9.42 -23.26 9.31
CA ALA A 233 -8.42 -24.17 8.75
C ALA A 233 -8.87 -24.85 7.44
N ASP A 234 -10.18 -24.98 7.21
CA ASP A 234 -10.74 -25.66 6.03
C ASP A 234 -10.80 -24.73 4.79
N ALA A 235 -10.54 -23.43 4.96
CA ALA A 235 -10.75 -22.40 3.94
C ALA A 235 -9.51 -22.05 3.09
N GLN A 236 -8.33 -22.58 3.39
CA GLN A 236 -7.02 -21.99 3.03
C GLN A 236 -6.59 -22.09 1.56
N ALA A 237 -7.39 -22.70 0.68
CA ALA A 237 -7.10 -22.77 -0.75
C ALA A 237 -7.32 -21.44 -1.48
N MET A 238 -6.43 -21.12 -2.42
CA MET A 238 -6.69 -20.10 -3.44
C MET A 238 -7.85 -20.51 -4.38
N THR A 239 -8.40 -19.56 -5.13
CA THR A 239 -9.41 -19.84 -6.17
C THR A 239 -8.78 -19.74 -7.56
N CYS A 240 -8.79 -20.82 -8.32
CA CYS A 240 -8.42 -20.80 -9.74
C CYS A 240 -9.59 -20.26 -10.57
N HIS A 241 -9.32 -19.23 -11.37
CA HIS A 241 -10.20 -18.67 -12.39
C HIS A 241 -9.69 -19.07 -13.78
N PRO A 242 -10.10 -20.24 -14.30
CA PRO A 242 -9.74 -20.65 -15.65
C PRO A 242 -10.46 -19.81 -16.73
N PRO A 243 -9.99 -19.81 -17.98
CA PRO A 243 -10.75 -19.24 -19.08
C PRO A 243 -12.17 -19.82 -19.19
N ARG A 244 -13.15 -18.96 -19.41
CA ARG A 244 -14.54 -19.39 -19.64
C ARG A 244 -14.60 -20.30 -20.89
N PRO A 245 -15.44 -21.35 -20.89
CA PRO A 245 -16.61 -21.55 -20.03
C PRO A 245 -16.36 -22.33 -18.72
N GLN A 246 -15.12 -22.67 -18.36
CA GLN A 246 -14.84 -23.36 -17.10
C GLN A 246 -15.20 -22.45 -15.91
N ALA A 247 -15.78 -23.04 -14.86
CA ALA A 247 -16.15 -22.33 -13.64
C ALA A 247 -14.93 -22.22 -12.69
N PRO A 248 -14.84 -21.18 -11.84
CA PRO A 248 -13.81 -21.11 -10.80
C PRO A 248 -13.88 -22.26 -9.80
N PHE A 249 -12.74 -22.68 -9.28
CA PHE A 249 -12.63 -23.81 -8.34
C PHE A 249 -11.48 -23.63 -7.33
N PRO A 250 -11.58 -24.19 -6.11
CA PRO A 250 -10.50 -24.12 -5.12
C PRO A 250 -9.28 -24.92 -5.57
N TYR A 251 -8.09 -24.31 -5.52
CA TYR A 251 -6.83 -24.92 -5.90
C TYR A 251 -5.65 -24.10 -5.35
N GLY A 252 -4.68 -24.75 -4.68
CA GLY A 252 -3.53 -24.08 -4.09
C GLY A 252 -3.69 -23.79 -2.60
N ASP A 253 -3.57 -24.82 -1.79
CA ASP A 253 -3.71 -24.82 -0.32
C ASP A 253 -2.37 -24.78 0.42
N LEU A 254 -1.25 -25.14 -0.23
CA LEU A 254 0.06 -25.20 0.42
C LEU A 254 0.88 -23.90 0.27
N VAL A 255 0.94 -23.32 -0.94
CA VAL A 255 1.74 -22.11 -1.21
C VAL A 255 1.33 -20.88 -0.38
N PRO A 256 0.03 -20.57 -0.15
CA PRO A 256 -0.36 -19.46 0.72
C PRO A 256 0.28 -19.54 2.11
N LEU A 257 0.42 -20.75 2.65
CA LEU A 257 0.97 -20.99 3.98
C LEU A 257 2.48 -20.73 4.05
N GLY A 258 3.21 -20.79 2.93
CA GLY A 258 4.60 -20.34 2.86
C GLY A 258 4.76 -18.85 3.17
N PHE A 259 3.90 -18.01 2.59
CA PHE A 259 3.88 -16.56 2.85
C PHE A 259 3.45 -16.25 4.29
N VAL A 260 2.38 -16.91 4.77
CA VAL A 260 1.92 -16.76 6.16
C VAL A 260 3.03 -17.15 7.13
N LEU A 261 3.71 -18.28 6.90
CA LEU A 261 4.78 -18.75 7.77
C LEU A 261 5.97 -17.77 7.77
N LYS A 262 6.36 -17.23 6.60
CA LYS A 262 7.39 -16.17 6.52
C LYS A 262 7.02 -14.94 7.35
N ALA A 263 5.74 -14.52 7.33
CA ALA A 263 5.24 -13.44 8.16
C ALA A 263 5.28 -13.79 9.66
N LEU A 264 4.75 -14.94 10.06
CA LEU A 264 4.74 -15.37 11.47
C LEU A 264 6.14 -15.61 12.05
N ASN A 265 7.15 -15.89 11.22
CA ASN A 265 8.55 -15.96 11.65
C ASN A 265 9.13 -14.62 12.12
N GLN A 266 8.52 -13.48 11.73
CA GLN A 266 8.89 -12.14 12.23
C GLN A 266 8.04 -11.68 13.43
N ALA A 267 7.09 -12.51 13.90
CA ALA A 267 6.13 -12.15 14.93
C ALA A 267 6.42 -12.81 16.30
N ASP A 268 6.54 -12.00 17.35
CA ASP A 268 6.93 -12.47 18.69
C ASP A 268 5.77 -12.91 19.61
N SER A 269 4.50 -12.68 19.20
CA SER A 269 3.34 -12.96 20.06
C SER A 269 3.07 -14.47 20.26
N VAL A 270 2.56 -14.87 21.43
CA VAL A 270 2.24 -16.28 21.75
C VAL A 270 1.34 -16.93 20.69
N GLN A 271 0.25 -16.27 20.29
CA GLN A 271 -0.66 -16.77 19.27
C GLN A 271 0.03 -16.94 17.89
N ALA A 272 1.00 -16.08 17.56
CA ALA A 272 1.81 -16.25 16.35
C ALA A 272 2.77 -17.45 16.44
N GLN A 273 3.32 -17.73 17.62
CA GLN A 273 4.17 -18.91 17.85
C GLN A 273 3.38 -20.22 17.72
N GLU A 274 2.16 -20.27 18.29
CA GLU A 274 1.23 -21.40 18.14
C GLU A 274 0.82 -21.60 16.68
N SER A 275 0.41 -20.53 15.99
CA SER A 275 0.03 -20.57 14.58
C SER A 275 1.19 -20.99 13.68
N ARG A 276 2.41 -20.49 13.94
CA ARG A 276 3.65 -20.89 13.27
C ARG A 276 3.91 -22.38 13.42
N GLN A 277 3.75 -22.93 14.64
CA GLN A 277 3.93 -24.36 14.89
C GLN A 277 2.89 -25.20 14.12
N ALA A 278 1.61 -24.82 14.18
CA ALA A 278 0.53 -25.53 13.49
C ALA A 278 0.73 -25.53 11.96
N ILE A 279 1.06 -24.38 11.37
CA ILE A 279 1.34 -24.27 9.92
C ILE A 279 2.59 -25.06 9.53
N THR A 280 3.66 -25.00 10.32
CA THR A 280 4.89 -25.77 10.06
C THR A 280 4.59 -27.28 10.06
N GLN A 281 3.81 -27.76 11.04
CA GLN A 281 3.39 -29.17 11.11
C GLN A 281 2.49 -29.54 9.93
N HIS A 282 1.56 -28.67 9.52
CA HIS A 282 0.70 -28.90 8.35
C HIS A 282 1.50 -29.00 7.05
N LEU A 283 2.44 -28.08 6.81
CA LEU A 283 3.30 -28.10 5.63
C LEU A 283 4.22 -29.33 5.62
N LEU A 284 4.84 -29.68 6.75
CA LEU A 284 5.68 -30.88 6.85
C LEU A 284 4.88 -32.17 6.64
N LYS A 285 3.61 -32.22 7.06
CA LYS A 285 2.71 -33.37 6.81
C LYS A 285 2.44 -33.58 5.30
N HIS A 286 2.35 -32.50 4.52
CA HIS A 286 2.11 -32.54 3.07
C HIS A 286 3.40 -32.41 2.24
N ARG A 287 4.58 -32.55 2.87
CA ARG A 287 5.86 -32.64 2.16
C ARG A 287 5.94 -33.98 1.42
N GLN A 288 6.30 -33.93 0.14
CA GLN A 288 6.57 -35.08 -0.70
C GLN A 288 8.09 -35.18 -0.88
N ASP A 289 8.69 -36.27 -0.40
CA ASP A 289 10.13 -36.39 -0.18
C ASP A 289 10.69 -35.25 0.70
N LEU A 290 11.37 -34.28 0.08
CA LEU A 290 11.96 -33.07 0.68
C LEU A 290 11.33 -31.77 0.13
N LEU A 291 10.20 -31.87 -0.59
CA LEU A 291 9.68 -30.78 -1.41
C LEU A 291 8.15 -30.72 -1.40
N TRP A 292 7.56 -29.74 -2.08
CA TRP A 292 6.12 -29.47 -2.08
C TRP A 292 5.57 -29.24 -3.49
N ALA A 293 4.24 -29.36 -3.57
CA ALA A 293 3.43 -29.00 -4.72
C ALA A 293 2.60 -27.74 -4.40
N PHE A 294 2.07 -27.06 -5.43
CA PHE A 294 1.14 -25.94 -5.23
C PHE A 294 -0.06 -26.32 -4.38
N HIS A 295 -0.57 -27.54 -4.60
CA HIS A 295 -1.76 -28.09 -3.98
C HIS A 295 -1.53 -29.52 -3.48
N THR A 296 -2.20 -29.91 -2.40
CA THR A 296 -2.15 -31.27 -1.84
C THR A 296 -2.36 -32.35 -2.91
N ASP A 297 -1.59 -33.43 -2.82
CA ASP A 297 -1.58 -34.58 -3.76
C ASP A 297 -1.32 -34.22 -5.25
N ARG A 298 -0.67 -33.08 -5.52
CA ARG A 298 -0.22 -32.68 -6.88
C ARG A 298 1.29 -32.81 -7.08
N LEU A 299 1.72 -32.47 -8.29
CA LEU A 299 3.10 -32.56 -8.76
C LEU A 299 4.03 -31.63 -7.96
N ILE A 300 5.15 -32.18 -7.47
CA ILE A 300 6.23 -31.39 -6.87
C ILE A 300 6.83 -30.44 -7.92
N THR A 301 6.92 -29.15 -7.59
CA THR A 301 7.56 -28.14 -8.45
C THR A 301 8.66 -27.39 -7.68
N ALA A 302 9.63 -26.84 -8.41
CA ALA A 302 10.67 -26.00 -7.83
C ALA A 302 10.10 -24.66 -7.36
N THR A 303 9.16 -24.08 -8.13
CA THR A 303 8.52 -22.80 -7.82
C THR A 303 7.71 -22.87 -6.52
N ASP A 304 6.86 -23.88 -6.36
CA ASP A 304 6.01 -24.03 -5.16
C ASP A 304 6.86 -24.35 -3.92
N SER A 305 7.82 -25.25 -4.06
CA SER A 305 8.76 -25.61 -3.00
C SER A 305 9.56 -24.39 -2.55
N ALA A 306 10.07 -23.59 -3.49
CA ALA A 306 10.80 -22.36 -3.16
C ALA A 306 9.90 -21.34 -2.44
N LEU A 307 8.64 -21.16 -2.87
CA LEU A 307 7.67 -20.28 -2.20
C LEU A 307 7.37 -20.73 -0.75
N ILE A 308 7.34 -22.03 -0.48
CA ILE A 308 7.13 -22.59 0.87
C ILE A 308 8.40 -22.47 1.73
N LEU A 309 9.57 -22.72 1.15
CA LEU A 309 10.88 -22.58 1.81
C LEU A 309 11.24 -21.11 2.15
N GLN A 310 10.54 -20.13 1.58
CA GLN A 310 10.59 -18.74 2.09
C GLN A 310 10.17 -18.61 3.57
N GLY A 311 9.35 -19.55 4.08
CA GLY A 311 8.91 -19.65 5.47
C GLY A 311 9.50 -20.84 6.23
N ILE A 312 9.87 -21.94 5.57
CA ILE A 312 10.51 -23.10 6.20
C ILE A 312 12.03 -23.02 6.05
N GLN A 313 12.74 -22.87 7.18
CA GLN A 313 14.20 -22.95 7.23
C GLN A 313 14.66 -24.42 7.26
N ASP A 314 14.81 -25.02 6.08
CA ASP A 314 15.28 -26.40 5.90
C ASP A 314 16.32 -26.46 4.76
N SER A 315 17.60 -26.58 5.12
CA SER A 315 18.71 -26.60 4.15
C SER A 315 18.77 -27.87 3.31
N GLU A 316 18.27 -29.02 3.80
CA GLU A 316 18.19 -30.25 3.00
C GLU A 316 17.13 -30.10 1.91
N SER A 317 15.98 -29.51 2.25
CA SER A 317 14.93 -29.19 1.29
C SER A 317 15.34 -28.10 0.28
N VAL A 318 16.21 -27.14 0.67
CA VAL A 318 16.81 -26.18 -0.27
C VAL A 318 17.81 -26.85 -1.21
N GLU A 319 18.68 -27.75 -0.74
CA GLU A 319 19.60 -28.50 -1.61
C GLU A 319 18.85 -29.47 -2.54
N ALA A 320 17.70 -30.01 -2.11
CA ALA A 320 16.84 -30.85 -2.95
C ALA A 320 16.29 -30.15 -4.20
N LEU A 321 16.31 -28.81 -4.26
CA LEU A 321 15.94 -28.03 -5.45
C LEU A 321 16.94 -28.18 -6.60
N GLU A 322 18.17 -28.64 -6.34
CA GLU A 322 19.17 -28.92 -7.39
C GLU A 322 18.71 -29.97 -8.41
N ARG A 323 17.72 -30.81 -8.06
CA ARG A 323 17.11 -31.75 -9.02
C ARG A 323 16.41 -31.06 -10.21
N PHE A 324 16.15 -29.74 -10.12
CA PHE A 324 15.54 -28.93 -11.18
C PHE A 324 16.55 -28.04 -11.92
N ALA A 325 17.85 -28.13 -11.62
CA ALA A 325 18.87 -27.32 -12.31
C ALA A 325 18.95 -27.68 -13.81
N ASP A 326 19.12 -26.67 -14.67
CA ASP A 326 19.27 -26.84 -16.12
C ASP A 326 20.71 -27.14 -16.58
N GLY A 327 21.66 -27.16 -15.64
CA GLY A 327 23.10 -27.32 -15.90
C GLY A 327 23.79 -26.08 -16.50
N GLN A 328 23.06 -24.98 -16.71
CA GLN A 328 23.54 -23.68 -17.21
C GLN A 328 23.36 -22.55 -16.17
N GLY A 329 22.91 -22.87 -14.97
CA GLY A 329 22.74 -21.95 -13.83
C GLY A 329 21.30 -21.47 -13.63
N GLY A 330 20.36 -21.90 -14.47
CA GLY A 330 18.93 -21.75 -14.30
C GLY A 330 18.28 -22.98 -13.65
N TYR A 331 17.01 -22.84 -13.30
CA TYR A 331 16.18 -23.95 -12.78
C TYR A 331 14.85 -24.02 -13.52
N TYR A 332 14.45 -25.22 -13.92
CA TYR A 332 13.11 -25.49 -14.42
C TYR A 332 12.08 -25.24 -13.30
N PRO A 333 10.92 -24.61 -13.58
CA PRO A 333 9.87 -24.47 -12.58
C PRO A 333 9.31 -25.84 -12.17
N GLN A 334 9.29 -26.81 -13.09
CA GLN A 334 8.85 -28.18 -12.87
C GLN A 334 9.60 -29.17 -13.79
N LEU A 335 9.73 -30.43 -13.37
CA LEU A 335 10.30 -31.48 -14.22
C LEU A 335 9.28 -31.98 -15.24
N TRP A 336 9.78 -32.39 -16.41
CA TRP A 336 8.95 -32.80 -17.53
C TRP A 336 9.52 -34.00 -18.30
N SER A 337 8.66 -34.72 -19.02
CA SER A 337 9.03 -35.86 -19.86
C SER A 337 8.12 -35.97 -21.09
N ARG A 338 8.61 -36.57 -22.19
CA ARG A 338 7.79 -36.84 -23.39
C ARG A 338 6.73 -37.91 -23.13
N ASP A 339 7.13 -38.96 -22.43
CA ASP A 339 6.26 -40.03 -21.94
C ASP A 339 5.69 -39.70 -20.57
N ARG A 340 4.63 -40.41 -20.16
CA ARG A 340 4.11 -40.28 -18.78
C ARG A 340 5.09 -40.93 -17.81
N GLN A 341 5.65 -40.15 -16.89
CA GLN A 341 6.53 -40.62 -15.82
C GLN A 341 6.03 -40.08 -14.47
N PRO A 342 6.15 -40.83 -13.36
CA PRO A 342 5.85 -40.33 -12.02
C PRO A 342 6.67 -39.07 -11.72
N GLY A 343 6.06 -38.06 -11.09
CA GLY A 343 6.78 -36.84 -10.69
C GLY A 343 7.27 -35.95 -11.83
N LYS A 344 6.77 -36.12 -13.07
CA LYS A 344 7.08 -35.25 -14.23
C LYS A 344 5.81 -34.85 -14.99
N MET A 345 5.73 -33.61 -15.46
CA MET A 345 4.69 -33.17 -16.40
C MET A 345 4.91 -33.85 -17.77
N LYS A 346 3.86 -34.42 -18.37
CA LYS A 346 3.94 -34.87 -19.76
C LYS A 346 3.94 -33.64 -20.69
N VAL A 347 4.93 -33.55 -21.57
CA VAL A 347 5.00 -32.48 -22.58
C VAL A 347 4.07 -32.75 -23.76
N ASP A 348 3.34 -31.72 -24.15
CA ASP A 348 2.73 -31.54 -25.45
C ASP A 348 2.84 -30.05 -25.88
N GLU A 349 2.33 -29.70 -27.05
CA GLU A 349 2.47 -28.34 -27.58
C GLU A 349 1.71 -27.29 -26.74
N SER A 350 0.69 -27.69 -25.95
CA SER A 350 -0.07 -26.74 -25.12
C SER A 350 0.72 -26.22 -23.93
N CYS A 351 1.65 -27.03 -23.39
CA CYS A 351 2.40 -26.74 -22.17
C CYS A 351 3.91 -26.59 -22.41
N ARG A 352 4.38 -26.66 -23.66
CA ARG A 352 5.80 -26.66 -24.03
C ARG A 352 6.62 -25.49 -23.43
N HIS A 353 6.02 -24.31 -23.29
CA HIS A 353 6.68 -23.14 -22.69
C HIS A 353 7.03 -23.31 -21.21
N TRP A 354 6.40 -24.25 -20.49
CA TRP A 354 6.77 -24.62 -19.12
C TRP A 354 8.02 -25.50 -19.02
N CYS A 355 8.59 -25.94 -20.14
CA CYS A 355 9.65 -26.93 -20.20
C CYS A 355 11.07 -26.31 -20.33
N GLN A 356 11.26 -25.10 -19.78
CA GLN A 356 12.51 -24.34 -19.81
C GLN A 356 12.78 -23.69 -18.45
N ALA A 357 14.00 -23.20 -18.22
CA ALA A 357 14.35 -22.52 -16.98
C ALA A 357 13.51 -21.25 -16.77
N ASP A 358 13.09 -21.01 -15.53
CA ASP A 358 12.30 -19.84 -15.13
C ASP A 358 13.15 -18.84 -14.35
N TYR A 359 13.16 -17.57 -14.78
CA TYR A 359 14.01 -16.54 -14.16
C TYR A 359 13.61 -16.24 -12.71
N ALA A 360 12.31 -16.06 -12.44
CA ALA A 360 11.81 -15.80 -11.09
C ALA A 360 12.09 -16.97 -10.13
N THR A 361 11.84 -18.20 -10.56
CA THR A 361 12.16 -19.42 -9.79
C THR A 361 13.66 -19.53 -9.54
N THR A 362 14.50 -19.31 -10.54
CA THR A 362 15.96 -19.28 -10.40
C THR A 362 16.41 -18.24 -9.37
N CYS A 363 15.82 -17.04 -9.39
CA CYS A 363 16.10 -16.00 -8.41
C CYS A 363 15.71 -16.43 -6.98
N MET A 364 14.53 -17.02 -6.78
CA MET A 364 14.12 -17.55 -5.47
C MET A 364 15.10 -18.62 -4.96
N ILE A 365 15.49 -19.58 -5.79
CA ILE A 365 16.39 -20.66 -5.38
C ILE A 365 17.77 -20.09 -5.04
N ARG A 366 18.32 -19.17 -5.84
CA ARG A 366 19.57 -18.46 -5.52
C ARG A 366 19.49 -17.72 -4.18
N ALA A 367 18.37 -17.07 -3.87
CA ALA A 367 18.17 -16.40 -2.59
C ALA A 367 18.14 -17.40 -1.42
N LEU A 368 17.35 -18.48 -1.52
CA LEU A 368 17.22 -19.52 -0.51
C LEU A 368 18.55 -20.24 -0.24
N ARG A 369 19.32 -20.58 -1.29
CA ARG A 369 20.66 -21.17 -1.13
C ARG A 369 21.59 -20.26 -0.32
N ARG A 370 21.57 -18.95 -0.60
CA ARG A 370 22.36 -17.96 0.16
C ARG A 370 21.89 -17.83 1.60
N GLU A 371 20.58 -17.83 1.85
CA GLU A 371 20.01 -17.79 3.22
C GLU A 371 20.33 -19.07 4.01
N ALA A 372 20.40 -20.22 3.35
CA ALA A 372 20.80 -21.51 3.93
C ALA A 372 22.33 -21.71 4.06
N GLY A 373 23.15 -20.75 3.64
CA GLY A 373 24.62 -20.86 3.66
C GLY A 373 25.21 -21.85 2.64
N LEU A 374 24.44 -22.20 1.60
CA LEU A 374 24.84 -23.13 0.54
C LEU A 374 25.48 -22.37 -0.65
N ASP A 375 26.41 -23.03 -1.34
CA ASP A 375 27.03 -22.50 -2.56
C ASP A 375 25.98 -22.09 -3.60
N SER A 376 26.07 -20.87 -4.13
CA SER A 376 25.23 -20.44 -5.24
C SER A 376 25.68 -21.10 -6.55
N LYS A 377 24.75 -21.76 -7.26
CA LYS A 377 25.02 -22.40 -8.57
C LYS A 377 24.62 -21.50 -9.75
N THR A 378 23.68 -20.59 -9.54
CA THR A 378 23.37 -19.46 -10.45
C THR A 378 24.45 -18.38 -10.32
N SER A 379 24.91 -17.81 -11.44
CA SER A 379 25.92 -16.74 -11.46
C SER A 379 25.32 -15.32 -11.41
N THR A 380 26.14 -14.34 -11.04
CA THR A 380 25.82 -12.90 -11.21
C THR A 380 25.53 -12.54 -12.66
N SER A 381 26.26 -13.16 -13.60
CA SER A 381 26.07 -12.96 -15.03
C SER A 381 24.72 -13.49 -15.54
N TYR A 382 24.18 -14.56 -14.93
CA TYR A 382 22.82 -15.03 -15.22
C TYR A 382 21.77 -13.98 -14.83
N LEU A 383 21.88 -13.42 -13.61
CA LEU A 383 20.99 -12.34 -13.16
C LEU A 383 21.09 -11.13 -14.11
N ALA A 384 22.31 -10.69 -14.42
CA ALA A 384 22.55 -9.55 -15.32
C ALA A 384 22.00 -9.77 -16.73
N ALA A 385 22.12 -10.97 -17.29
CA ALA A 385 21.60 -11.29 -18.62
C ALA A 385 20.05 -11.30 -18.66
N GLY A 386 19.40 -11.74 -17.59
CA GLY A 386 17.94 -11.81 -17.52
C GLY A 386 17.26 -10.52 -17.05
N ILE A 387 17.94 -9.60 -16.35
CA ILE A 387 17.30 -8.48 -15.63
C ILE A 387 16.40 -7.60 -16.50
N ALA A 388 16.79 -7.32 -17.74
CA ALA A 388 16.01 -6.50 -18.67
C ALA A 388 14.70 -7.18 -19.10
N ASN A 389 14.70 -8.51 -19.26
CA ASN A 389 13.54 -9.30 -19.69
C ASN A 389 12.91 -10.09 -18.53
N ARG A 390 13.27 -9.80 -17.28
CA ARG A 390 12.88 -10.58 -16.10
C ARG A 390 11.37 -10.75 -16.01
N SER A 391 10.97 -11.99 -15.75
CA SER A 391 9.58 -12.45 -15.72
C SER A 391 9.48 -13.70 -14.85
N GLY A 392 8.28 -14.20 -14.64
CA GLY A 392 8.03 -15.54 -14.14
C GLY A 392 6.96 -16.22 -14.97
N LEU A 393 7.16 -17.51 -15.29
CA LEU A 393 6.13 -18.36 -15.91
C LEU A 393 4.86 -18.49 -15.04
N TYR A 394 5.01 -18.31 -13.72
CA TYR A 394 3.92 -18.45 -12.75
C TYR A 394 3.43 -17.14 -12.13
N PHE A 395 4.17 -16.03 -12.22
CA PHE A 395 3.91 -14.81 -11.45
C PHE A 395 3.11 -13.77 -12.25
N ALA A 396 1.92 -13.40 -11.75
CA ALA A 396 0.98 -12.52 -12.46
C ALA A 396 1.21 -11.01 -12.18
N ASN A 397 2.15 -10.67 -11.30
CA ASN A 397 2.49 -9.29 -10.93
C ASN A 397 4.01 -9.04 -11.09
N PRO A 398 4.45 -7.96 -11.77
CA PRO A 398 5.87 -7.67 -11.98
C PRO A 398 6.64 -7.43 -10.68
N TYR A 399 6.02 -6.81 -9.67
CA TYR A 399 6.69 -6.52 -8.40
C TYR A 399 7.03 -7.79 -7.61
N LEU A 400 6.33 -8.91 -7.88
CA LEU A 400 6.68 -10.21 -7.28
C LEU A 400 7.97 -10.76 -7.89
N VAL A 401 8.17 -10.55 -9.20
CA VAL A 401 9.44 -10.86 -9.88
C VAL A 401 10.55 -9.93 -9.38
N ASP A 402 10.27 -8.63 -9.22
CA ASP A 402 11.25 -7.66 -8.71
C ASP A 402 11.71 -8.02 -7.29
N TRP A 403 10.77 -8.39 -6.39
CA TRP A 403 11.12 -8.77 -5.02
C TRP A 403 12.02 -10.01 -4.96
N VAL A 404 11.68 -11.09 -5.69
CA VAL A 404 12.54 -12.29 -5.70
C VAL A 404 13.88 -12.03 -6.40
N THR A 405 13.92 -11.13 -7.39
CA THR A 405 15.17 -10.69 -8.03
C THR A 405 16.04 -9.92 -7.04
N ALA A 406 15.46 -8.98 -6.28
CA ALA A 406 16.17 -8.23 -5.25
C ALA A 406 16.70 -9.13 -4.12
N CYS A 407 15.94 -10.16 -3.74
CA CYS A 407 16.40 -11.20 -2.82
C CYS A 407 17.57 -12.02 -3.43
N ALA A 408 17.59 -12.29 -4.74
CA ALA A 408 18.68 -13.04 -5.39
C ALA A 408 19.99 -12.24 -5.53
N ILE A 409 19.90 -10.92 -5.63
CA ILE A 409 21.06 -10.02 -5.76
C ILE A 409 21.79 -9.90 -4.41
N ALA A 410 23.11 -10.10 -4.41
CA ALA A 410 23.96 -9.98 -3.23
C ALA A 410 24.39 -8.53 -2.98
N GLU A 411 24.82 -8.21 -1.75
CA GLU A 411 25.16 -6.82 -1.36
C GLU A 411 26.29 -6.20 -2.20
N HIS A 412 27.24 -7.00 -2.65
CA HIS A 412 28.38 -6.57 -3.47
C HIS A 412 28.04 -6.39 -4.97
N GLU A 413 26.84 -6.79 -5.42
CA GLU A 413 26.41 -6.69 -6.82
C GLU A 413 25.78 -5.30 -7.08
N THR A 414 26.52 -4.24 -6.76
CA THR A 414 26.03 -2.84 -6.65
C THR A 414 25.24 -2.36 -7.86
N ASP A 415 25.71 -2.68 -9.06
CA ASP A 415 25.14 -2.16 -10.31
C ASP A 415 23.77 -2.79 -10.60
N LEU A 416 23.59 -4.08 -10.29
CA LEU A 416 22.29 -4.76 -10.37
C LEU A 416 21.32 -4.23 -9.31
N ARG A 417 21.82 -3.96 -8.09
CA ARG A 417 21.01 -3.36 -7.02
C ARG A 417 20.51 -1.98 -7.42
N GLN A 418 21.40 -1.13 -7.94
CA GLN A 418 21.07 0.23 -8.35
C GLN A 418 20.11 0.23 -9.54
N HIS A 419 20.35 -0.59 -10.57
CA HIS A 419 19.48 -0.69 -11.75
C HIS A 419 18.05 -1.12 -11.38
N LEU A 420 17.89 -2.19 -10.59
CA LEU A 420 16.57 -2.66 -10.16
C LEU A 420 15.87 -1.62 -9.26
N LEU A 421 16.62 -0.98 -8.35
CA LEU A 421 16.09 0.07 -7.48
C LEU A 421 15.60 1.28 -8.30
N GLU A 422 16.36 1.72 -9.30
CA GLU A 422 15.98 2.83 -10.17
C GLU A 422 14.72 2.54 -10.98
N GLU A 423 14.56 1.33 -11.52
CA GLU A 423 13.35 0.90 -12.23
C GLU A 423 12.12 0.81 -11.31
N VAL A 424 12.26 0.20 -10.12
CA VAL A 424 11.15 0.10 -9.15
C VAL A 424 10.75 1.48 -8.66
N LEU A 425 11.71 2.34 -8.32
CA LEU A 425 11.41 3.73 -7.96
C LEU A 425 10.85 4.54 -9.14
N ALA A 426 11.07 4.11 -10.40
CA ALA A 426 10.44 4.72 -11.58
C ALA A 426 8.94 4.47 -11.63
N SER A 427 8.48 3.31 -11.16
CA SER A 427 7.06 2.93 -11.21
C SER A 427 6.22 3.40 -10.03
N MET A 428 6.78 4.20 -9.13
CA MET A 428 6.04 4.80 -8.01
C MET A 428 4.99 5.80 -8.52
N ASN A 429 3.75 5.63 -8.09
CA ASN A 429 2.65 6.56 -8.35
C ASN A 429 2.81 7.86 -7.54
N GLN A 430 2.10 8.92 -7.94
CA GLN A 430 2.12 10.22 -7.25
C GLN A 430 1.71 10.15 -5.76
N ASP A 431 0.89 9.16 -5.39
CA ASP A 431 0.42 8.91 -4.03
C ASP A 431 1.33 7.93 -3.25
N TYR A 432 2.54 7.65 -3.76
CA TYR A 432 3.54 6.72 -3.22
C TYR A 432 3.08 5.25 -3.16
N SER A 433 1.99 4.90 -3.86
CA SER A 433 1.65 3.51 -4.16
C SER A 433 2.46 3.01 -5.35
N PHE A 434 2.41 1.70 -5.60
CA PHE A 434 3.00 1.08 -6.76
C PHE A 434 1.94 0.26 -7.50
N GLY A 435 2.10 0.16 -8.82
CA GLY A 435 1.19 -0.57 -9.69
C GLY A 435 -0.13 0.14 -9.98
N THR A 436 -0.76 -0.31 -11.05
CA THR A 436 -2.06 0.14 -11.60
C THR A 436 -3.19 -0.84 -11.25
N TYR A 437 -2.83 -2.12 -11.07
CA TYR A 437 -3.67 -3.20 -10.58
C TYR A 437 -3.03 -3.79 -9.32
N ASP A 438 -3.86 -4.40 -8.47
CA ASP A 438 -3.51 -4.90 -7.13
C ASP A 438 -2.57 -3.93 -6.37
N PRO A 439 -2.94 -2.65 -6.21
CA PRO A 439 -2.01 -1.61 -5.74
C PRO A 439 -1.54 -1.83 -4.30
N SER A 440 -2.34 -2.49 -3.46
CA SER A 440 -1.90 -2.95 -2.13
C SER A 440 -0.73 -3.93 -2.24
N PHE A 441 -0.88 -4.97 -3.06
CA PHE A 441 0.10 -6.03 -3.31
C PHE A 441 1.40 -5.48 -3.89
N SER A 442 1.25 -4.72 -4.98
CA SER A 442 2.34 -4.04 -5.68
C SER A 442 3.10 -3.10 -4.75
N THR A 443 2.41 -2.36 -3.86
CA THR A 443 3.06 -1.50 -2.85
C THR A 443 3.81 -2.30 -1.80
N SER A 444 3.23 -3.39 -1.26
CA SER A 444 3.93 -4.29 -0.32
C SER A 444 5.22 -4.86 -0.92
N LEU A 445 5.14 -5.36 -2.15
CA LEU A 445 6.28 -5.95 -2.85
C LEU A 445 7.34 -4.92 -3.23
N ALA A 446 6.95 -3.71 -3.61
CA ALA A 446 7.89 -2.61 -3.84
C ALA A 446 8.63 -2.20 -2.56
N ILE A 447 7.95 -2.15 -1.41
CA ILE A 447 8.58 -1.90 -0.10
C ILE A 447 9.60 -3.00 0.24
N LEU A 448 9.21 -4.27 0.09
CA LEU A 448 10.10 -5.41 0.34
C LEU A 448 11.29 -5.44 -0.64
N THR A 449 11.08 -5.02 -1.89
CA THR A 449 12.14 -4.84 -2.89
C THR A 449 13.11 -3.74 -2.49
N MET A 450 12.62 -2.55 -2.15
CA MET A 450 13.44 -1.44 -1.64
C MET A 450 14.27 -1.86 -0.41
N ALA A 451 13.64 -2.57 0.53
CA ALA A 451 14.27 -3.07 1.74
C ALA A 451 15.40 -4.09 1.47
N ALA A 452 15.19 -5.06 0.57
CA ALA A 452 16.22 -6.02 0.13
C ALA A 452 17.37 -5.34 -0.62
N LEU A 453 17.08 -4.26 -1.37
CA LEU A 453 18.08 -3.43 -2.04
C LEU A 453 18.76 -2.41 -1.10
N GLY A 454 18.39 -2.35 0.18
CA GLY A 454 19.02 -1.46 1.18
C GLY A 454 18.57 0.00 1.09
N PHE A 455 17.51 0.27 0.34
CA PHE A 455 16.87 1.57 0.22
C PHE A 455 15.79 1.70 1.30
N ARG A 456 16.09 2.50 2.34
CA ARG A 456 15.33 2.51 3.60
C ARG A 456 14.96 3.90 4.11
N GLY A 457 15.10 4.97 3.33
CA GLY A 457 14.79 6.33 3.78
C GLY A 457 13.31 6.73 3.66
N ARG A 458 13.06 8.02 3.50
CA ARG A 458 11.70 8.61 3.54
C ARG A 458 10.78 8.13 2.43
N THR A 459 11.29 7.87 1.24
CA THR A 459 10.46 7.38 0.13
C THR A 459 9.80 6.04 0.49
N MET A 460 10.54 5.12 1.13
CA MET A 460 9.98 3.86 1.63
C MET A 460 8.96 4.10 2.78
N ARG A 461 9.19 5.10 3.65
CA ARG A 461 8.24 5.45 4.72
C ARG A 461 6.91 6.00 4.19
N ALA A 462 6.96 6.81 3.14
CA ALA A 462 5.76 7.31 2.46
C ALA A 462 4.99 6.14 1.81
N ALA A 463 5.69 5.20 1.16
CA ALA A 463 5.08 3.97 0.66
C ALA A 463 4.44 3.11 1.78
N GLN A 464 5.09 2.96 2.94
CA GLN A 464 4.50 2.30 4.11
C GLN A 464 3.23 3.03 4.58
N LEU A 465 3.25 4.36 4.71
CA LEU A 465 2.06 5.17 5.02
C LEU A 465 0.96 5.08 3.96
N ARG A 466 1.32 4.87 2.69
CA ARG A 466 0.35 4.63 1.62
C ARG A 466 -0.27 3.25 1.74
N LEU A 467 0.52 2.22 2.06
CA LEU A 467 0.07 0.85 2.26
C LEU A 467 -1.02 0.75 3.34
N LEU A 468 -0.87 1.49 4.46
CA LEU A 468 -1.88 1.62 5.51
C LEU A 468 -3.29 1.93 5.00
N ASN A 469 -3.40 2.68 3.91
CA ASN A 469 -4.69 3.14 3.37
C ASN A 469 -5.46 2.07 2.61
N PHE A 470 -4.87 0.89 2.39
CA PHE A 470 -5.55 -0.27 1.80
C PHE A 470 -6.03 -1.29 2.86
N MET A 471 -5.59 -1.16 4.10
CA MET A 471 -5.98 -2.05 5.19
C MET A 471 -7.43 -1.81 5.60
N ASP A 472 -8.22 -2.87 5.76
CA ASP A 472 -9.60 -2.77 6.21
C ASP A 472 -9.73 -2.71 7.74
N LYS A 473 -10.97 -2.62 8.23
CA LYS A 473 -11.27 -2.54 9.67
C LYS A 473 -10.90 -3.82 10.45
N GLN A 474 -10.76 -4.97 9.77
CA GLN A 474 -10.27 -6.22 10.36
C GLN A 474 -8.73 -6.27 10.44
N GLY A 475 -8.02 -5.35 9.78
CA GLY A 475 -6.58 -5.42 9.62
C GLY A 475 -6.13 -6.24 8.42
N GLN A 476 -7.08 -6.68 7.58
CA GLN A 476 -6.80 -7.49 6.40
C GLN A 476 -6.57 -6.59 5.19
N PHE A 477 -5.91 -7.12 4.17
CA PHE A 477 -5.68 -6.43 2.89
C PHE A 477 -6.62 -6.96 1.81
N PRO A 478 -6.84 -6.22 0.70
CA PRO A 478 -7.69 -6.68 -0.39
C PRO A 478 -7.17 -7.98 -1.01
N SER A 479 -8.07 -8.78 -1.58
CA SER A 479 -7.70 -9.98 -2.35
C SER A 479 -6.93 -9.59 -3.63
N VAL A 480 -6.09 -10.50 -4.10
CA VAL A 480 -5.04 -10.28 -5.11
C VAL A 480 -4.87 -11.50 -6.01
N MET A 481 -4.30 -11.32 -7.21
CA MET A 481 -3.96 -12.42 -8.12
C MET A 481 -2.43 -12.56 -8.23
N PRO A 482 -1.75 -13.27 -7.31
CA PRO A 482 -0.29 -13.35 -7.33
C PRO A 482 0.23 -14.26 -8.45
N PHE A 483 -0.56 -15.25 -8.88
CA PHE A 483 -0.13 -16.30 -9.81
C PHE A 483 -1.04 -16.45 -11.03
N TYR A 484 -0.47 -17.03 -12.09
CA TYR A 484 -1.20 -17.47 -13.28
C TYR A 484 -0.66 -18.79 -13.80
N SER A 485 -1.47 -19.47 -14.62
CA SER A 485 -0.98 -20.51 -15.52
C SER A 485 -1.49 -20.25 -16.93
N SER A 486 -0.85 -20.86 -17.92
CA SER A 486 -1.16 -20.66 -19.33
C SER A 486 -1.02 -21.94 -20.12
N LEU A 487 -1.95 -22.17 -21.05
CA LEU A 487 -1.93 -23.25 -22.03
C LEU A 487 -2.17 -22.68 -23.43
N GLN A 488 -1.39 -23.12 -24.41
CA GLN A 488 -1.65 -22.80 -25.81
C GLN A 488 -2.92 -23.52 -26.27
N ILE A 489 -3.82 -22.78 -26.91
CA ILE A 489 -4.97 -23.35 -27.62
C ILE A 489 -4.44 -24.03 -28.88
N ASP A 490 -4.88 -25.26 -29.12
CA ASP A 490 -4.50 -26.06 -30.30
C ASP A 490 -4.68 -25.22 -31.58
N PRO A 491 -3.62 -25.02 -32.40
CA PRO A 491 -3.70 -24.31 -33.68
C PRO A 491 -4.74 -24.89 -34.66
N ALA A 492 -5.12 -26.16 -34.52
CA ALA A 492 -6.20 -26.78 -35.30
C ALA A 492 -7.62 -26.42 -34.82
N THR A 493 -7.76 -25.68 -33.71
CA THR A 493 -9.06 -25.24 -33.18
C THR A 493 -9.80 -24.38 -34.21
N PRO A 494 -11.06 -24.70 -34.58
CA PRO A 494 -11.80 -23.94 -35.58
C PRO A 494 -11.91 -22.45 -35.25
N PRO A 495 -11.74 -21.52 -36.22
CA PRO A 495 -11.80 -20.08 -35.97
C PRO A 495 -13.09 -19.59 -35.31
N LEU A 496 -14.23 -20.24 -35.58
CA LEU A 496 -15.51 -19.95 -34.94
C LEU A 496 -15.50 -20.29 -33.43
N THR A 497 -14.79 -21.36 -33.04
CA THR A 497 -14.61 -21.73 -31.63
C THR A 497 -13.71 -20.71 -30.92
N ILE A 498 -12.61 -20.28 -31.56
CA ILE A 498 -11.73 -19.23 -31.03
C ILE A 498 -12.50 -17.92 -30.86
N LEU A 499 -13.31 -17.52 -31.86
CA LEU A 499 -14.18 -16.35 -31.77
C LEU A 499 -15.20 -16.46 -30.62
N GLY A 500 -15.84 -17.62 -30.45
CA GLY A 500 -16.75 -17.88 -29.34
C GLY A 500 -16.07 -17.73 -27.97
N LEU A 501 -14.88 -18.31 -27.80
CA LEU A 501 -14.07 -18.14 -26.59
C LEU A 501 -13.69 -16.68 -26.34
N LEU A 502 -13.27 -15.95 -27.37
CA LEU A 502 -12.96 -14.51 -27.28
C LEU A 502 -14.20 -13.69 -26.85
N MET A 503 -15.38 -13.96 -27.42
CA MET A 503 -16.61 -13.25 -27.07
C MET A 503 -17.06 -13.52 -25.62
N VAL A 504 -17.02 -14.78 -25.17
CA VAL A 504 -17.44 -15.17 -23.81
C VAL A 504 -16.50 -14.59 -22.73
N ASN A 505 -15.21 -14.46 -23.04
CA ASN A 505 -14.21 -13.88 -22.14
C ASN A 505 -14.09 -12.33 -22.27
N ALA A 506 -14.60 -11.72 -23.34
CA ALA A 506 -14.70 -10.26 -23.48
C ALA A 506 -15.85 -9.65 -22.67
N ALA A 507 -16.89 -10.45 -22.34
CA ALA A 507 -18.04 -10.02 -21.54
C ALA A 507 -17.78 -10.00 -20.02
N SER A 508 -16.63 -10.49 -19.55
CA SER A 508 -16.18 -10.42 -18.15
C SER A 508 -15.27 -9.22 -17.90
N THR A 509 -15.50 -8.55 -16.78
CA THR A 509 -14.67 -7.56 -16.08
C THR A 509 -13.19 -7.47 -16.52
N HIS A 510 -12.92 -6.69 -17.57
CA HIS A 510 -11.62 -6.20 -18.08
C HIS A 510 -10.46 -7.19 -18.36
N GLN A 511 -10.48 -8.41 -17.81
CA GLN A 511 -9.42 -9.40 -17.93
C GLN A 511 -9.74 -10.37 -19.07
N LYS A 512 -9.16 -10.11 -20.24
CA LYS A 512 -9.26 -11.02 -21.40
C LYS A 512 -8.40 -12.26 -21.14
N ALA A 513 -9.02 -13.31 -20.61
CA ALA A 513 -8.34 -14.58 -20.28
C ALA A 513 -7.83 -15.34 -21.51
N ILE A 514 -8.40 -15.10 -22.70
CA ILE A 514 -7.84 -15.56 -23.98
C ILE A 514 -7.05 -14.42 -24.62
N GLN A 515 -5.77 -14.66 -24.89
CA GLN A 515 -4.85 -13.69 -25.49
C GLN A 515 -4.23 -14.25 -26.77
N LYS A 516 -4.10 -13.42 -27.81
CA LYS A 516 -3.21 -13.72 -28.94
C LYS A 516 -1.82 -13.20 -28.60
N ILE A 517 -0.83 -14.08 -28.59
CA ILE A 517 0.56 -13.76 -28.27
C ILE A 517 1.41 -14.35 -29.39
N GLN A 518 2.17 -13.49 -30.08
CA GLN A 518 2.74 -13.80 -31.40
C GLN A 518 1.63 -14.31 -32.35
N ASP A 519 1.78 -15.50 -32.92
CA ASP A 519 0.79 -16.10 -33.84
C ASP A 519 -0.17 -17.10 -33.18
N HIS A 520 0.01 -17.41 -31.90
CA HIS A 520 -0.78 -18.39 -31.18
C HIS A 520 -1.77 -17.75 -30.20
N HIS A 521 -2.82 -18.50 -29.84
CA HIS A 521 -3.75 -18.11 -28.79
C HIS A 521 -3.43 -18.89 -27.51
N TYR A 522 -3.46 -18.22 -26.37
CA TYR A 522 -3.24 -18.82 -25.05
C TYR A 522 -4.46 -18.57 -24.16
N GLY A 523 -4.88 -19.62 -23.46
CA GLY A 523 -5.78 -19.50 -22.32
C GLY A 523 -4.97 -19.27 -21.05
N ILE A 524 -5.29 -18.19 -20.35
CA ILE A 524 -4.66 -17.79 -19.07
C ILE A 524 -5.65 -18.08 -17.94
N SER A 525 -5.24 -18.91 -16.99
CA SER A 525 -5.92 -19.08 -15.71
C SER A 525 -5.25 -18.18 -14.68
N LEU A 526 -6.03 -17.49 -13.84
CA LEU A 526 -5.50 -16.67 -12.73
C LEU A 526 -5.82 -17.32 -11.39
N TYR A 527 -4.94 -17.20 -10.41
CA TYR A 527 -5.17 -17.73 -9.07
C TYR A 527 -5.37 -16.58 -8.09
N GLU A 528 -6.55 -16.54 -7.46
CA GLU A 528 -6.96 -15.51 -6.50
C GLU A 528 -6.63 -15.93 -5.06
N ASP A 529 -5.96 -15.05 -4.32
CA ASP A 529 -5.83 -15.10 -2.87
C ASP A 529 -7.15 -14.71 -2.20
N ALA A 530 -8.19 -15.53 -2.42
CA ALA A 530 -9.57 -15.23 -2.01
C ALA A 530 -9.70 -15.00 -0.50
N GLN A 531 -8.91 -15.74 0.30
CA GLN A 531 -8.82 -15.59 1.75
C GLN A 531 -7.93 -14.43 2.23
N ARG A 532 -7.24 -13.73 1.31
CA ARG A 532 -6.35 -12.58 1.62
C ARG A 532 -5.14 -12.94 2.48
N SER A 533 -4.76 -14.21 2.53
CA SER A 533 -3.66 -14.72 3.36
C SER A 533 -2.31 -14.27 2.83
N ILE A 534 -2.09 -14.34 1.51
CA ILE A 534 -0.84 -13.93 0.86
C ILE A 534 -0.68 -12.40 0.92
N SER A 535 -1.74 -11.67 0.56
CA SER A 535 -1.79 -10.20 0.57
C SER A 535 -1.59 -9.62 1.97
N THR A 536 -2.27 -10.15 2.99
CA THR A 536 -2.13 -9.69 4.38
C THR A 536 -0.75 -10.05 4.96
N ALA A 537 -0.21 -11.25 4.65
CA ALA A 537 1.13 -11.65 5.09
C ALA A 537 2.24 -10.75 4.49
N LEU A 538 2.19 -10.47 3.18
CA LEU A 538 3.17 -9.59 2.53
C LEU A 538 3.03 -8.13 2.97
N ALA A 539 1.82 -7.67 3.26
CA ALA A 539 1.63 -6.34 3.84
C ALA A 539 2.20 -6.24 5.27
N TYR A 540 1.99 -7.26 6.12
CA TYR A 540 2.60 -7.32 7.44
C TYR A 540 4.14 -7.29 7.36
N LEU A 541 4.74 -8.06 6.45
CA LEU A 541 6.19 -8.05 6.21
C LEU A 541 6.67 -6.65 5.77
N ALA A 542 6.00 -6.02 4.80
CA ALA A 542 6.33 -4.67 4.32
C ALA A 542 6.21 -3.58 5.41
N LEU A 543 5.24 -3.72 6.33
CA LEU A 543 5.08 -2.83 7.49
C LEU A 543 6.06 -3.13 8.63
N SER A 544 6.70 -4.30 8.61
CA SER A 544 7.74 -4.70 9.57
C SER A 544 9.14 -4.25 9.16
N GLU A 545 9.33 -3.87 7.90
CA GLU A 545 10.62 -3.39 7.39
C GLU A 545 11.09 -2.09 8.05
N SER A 546 12.34 -2.11 8.52
CA SER A 546 12.97 -0.98 9.21
C SER A 546 13.35 0.15 8.26
N CYS A 547 12.99 1.39 8.64
CA CYS A 547 13.22 2.61 7.87
C CYS A 547 14.05 3.63 8.67
N THR A 548 15.00 4.29 8.00
CA THR A 548 15.87 5.37 8.50
C THR A 548 15.28 6.75 8.14
N PRO A 549 14.48 7.41 9.00
CA PRO A 549 13.72 8.61 8.64
C PRO A 549 14.58 9.85 8.36
N THR A 550 15.82 9.87 8.84
CA THR A 550 16.80 10.93 8.61
C THR A 550 17.46 10.87 7.23
N ARG A 551 17.27 9.77 6.47
CA ARG A 551 17.75 9.65 5.09
C ARG A 551 16.72 10.26 4.13
N HIS A 552 17.03 11.46 3.64
CA HIS A 552 16.25 12.12 2.58
C HIS A 552 16.64 11.52 1.23
N ASP A 553 15.77 10.66 0.67
CA ASP A 553 15.98 9.93 -0.59
C ASP A 553 14.79 10.09 -1.56
N LEU A 554 14.24 11.31 -1.63
CA LEU A 554 13.08 11.66 -2.43
C LEU A 554 13.47 11.99 -3.90
N ARG A 555 12.93 11.22 -4.86
CA ARG A 555 12.95 11.49 -6.32
C ARG A 555 12.15 12.76 -6.66
N SER A 556 12.54 13.67 -7.56
CA SER A 556 13.81 13.96 -8.27
C SER A 556 14.36 13.06 -9.40
N SER A 557 13.69 11.99 -9.86
CA SER A 557 14.16 11.19 -11.03
C SER A 557 13.50 11.57 -12.35
N SER A 558 14.33 11.61 -13.41
CA SER A 558 13.94 11.67 -14.83
C SER A 558 13.85 10.29 -15.51
N THR A 559 14.15 9.19 -14.82
CA THR A 559 14.17 7.83 -15.37
C THR A 559 12.81 7.42 -15.93
N GLU A 560 12.77 6.98 -17.20
CA GLU A 560 11.54 6.50 -17.82
C GLU A 560 11.01 5.23 -17.13
N VAL A 561 9.69 5.17 -16.93
CA VAL A 561 9.03 4.03 -16.29
C VAL A 561 8.93 2.86 -17.26
N HIS A 562 9.56 1.74 -16.92
CA HIS A 562 9.54 0.54 -17.75
C HIS A 562 8.07 0.11 -18.05
N PRO A 563 7.70 -0.14 -19.33
CA PRO A 563 6.31 -0.40 -19.73
C PRO A 563 5.57 -1.51 -18.96
N ARG A 564 6.28 -2.54 -18.47
CA ARG A 564 5.73 -3.60 -17.59
C ARG A 564 4.86 -3.07 -16.45
N TYR A 565 5.24 -1.94 -15.85
CA TYR A 565 4.53 -1.34 -14.71
C TYR A 565 3.29 -0.52 -15.09
N ARG A 566 3.08 -0.27 -16.39
CA ARG A 566 1.95 0.51 -16.93
C ARG A 566 0.82 -0.36 -17.49
N CYS A 567 0.92 -1.69 -17.42
CA CYS A 567 -0.17 -2.60 -17.83
C CYS A 567 -1.41 -2.36 -16.97
N ALA A 568 -2.61 -2.33 -17.53
CA ALA A 568 -3.83 -2.10 -16.76
C ALA A 568 -4.40 -3.37 -16.08
N THR A 569 -3.92 -4.56 -16.46
CA THR A 569 -4.43 -5.85 -15.95
C THR A 569 -3.35 -6.94 -15.89
N HIS A 570 -3.59 -7.95 -15.07
CA HIS A 570 -2.82 -9.21 -15.03
C HIS A 570 -2.60 -9.81 -16.43
N CYS A 571 -3.69 -10.05 -17.19
CA CYS A 571 -3.60 -10.66 -18.52
C CYS A 571 -2.79 -9.81 -19.51
N GLU A 572 -2.80 -8.48 -19.40
CA GLU A 572 -1.97 -7.61 -20.23
C GLU A 572 -0.48 -7.73 -19.88
N TYR A 573 -0.13 -7.71 -18.59
CA TYR A 573 1.25 -7.95 -18.16
C TYR A 573 1.74 -9.33 -18.60
N ILE A 574 0.90 -10.36 -18.44
CA ILE A 574 1.21 -11.73 -18.84
C ILE A 574 1.46 -11.81 -20.36
N ALA A 575 0.55 -11.26 -21.17
CA ALA A 575 0.64 -11.33 -22.63
C ALA A 575 1.78 -10.49 -23.23
N LYS A 576 2.17 -9.38 -22.58
CA LYS A 576 3.21 -8.47 -23.09
C LYS A 576 4.61 -8.70 -22.52
N PHE A 577 4.72 -9.21 -21.29
CA PHE A 577 5.99 -9.26 -20.56
C PHE A 577 6.24 -10.61 -19.88
N ALA A 578 5.24 -11.24 -19.25
CA ALA A 578 5.52 -12.46 -18.48
C ALA A 578 5.72 -13.69 -19.37
N LEU A 579 4.85 -13.93 -20.36
CA LEU A 579 4.91 -15.13 -21.22
C LEU A 579 5.84 -15.00 -22.45
N PRO A 580 5.96 -13.85 -23.15
CA PRO A 580 6.76 -13.76 -24.39
C PRO A 580 8.22 -14.22 -24.32
N PRO A 581 8.99 -13.99 -23.23
CA PRO A 581 10.38 -14.50 -23.13
C PRO A 581 10.46 -16.03 -23.29
N TYR A 582 9.43 -16.74 -22.83
CA TYR A 582 9.35 -18.20 -22.85
C TYR A 582 8.78 -18.77 -24.16
N LEU A 583 8.28 -17.92 -25.07
CA LEU A 583 7.82 -18.33 -26.41
C LEU A 583 8.89 -18.17 -27.49
N ALA A 584 9.93 -17.36 -27.23
CA ALA A 584 11.05 -17.17 -28.15
C ALA A 584 12.00 -18.39 -28.20
N THR A 585 12.04 -19.20 -27.14
CA THR A 585 12.95 -20.34 -27.00
C THR A 585 12.41 -21.59 -27.69
N THR A 586 12.89 -21.91 -28.90
CA THR A 586 12.41 -23.10 -29.64
C THR A 586 13.11 -24.40 -29.25
N ALA A 587 14.29 -24.35 -28.62
CA ALA A 587 15.09 -25.52 -28.28
C ALA A 587 14.75 -26.08 -26.89
N LEU A 588 14.19 -27.29 -26.84
CA LEU A 588 14.05 -28.05 -25.59
C LEU A 588 15.36 -28.78 -25.28
N VAL A 589 16.05 -28.40 -24.21
CA VAL A 589 17.15 -29.16 -23.62
C VAL A 589 16.55 -30.18 -22.66
N HIS A 590 16.93 -31.46 -22.75
CA HIS A 590 16.31 -32.53 -21.94
C HIS A 590 16.53 -32.33 -20.43
N ALA A 591 15.45 -32.53 -19.65
CA ALA A 591 15.37 -32.45 -18.18
C ALA A 591 14.93 -33.78 -17.53
#